data_AF-J9CL52-F1
#
_entry.id   AF-J9CL52-F1
#
_cell.length_a   1.000
_cell.length_b   1.000
_cell.length_c   1.000
_cell.angle_alpha   90.00
_cell.angle_beta   90.00
_cell.angle_gamma   90.00
#
_symmetry.space_group_name_H-M   'P 1'
#
loop_
_entity.id
_entity.type
_entity.pdbx_description
1 polymer ?
#
loop_
_entity_poly.entity_id
_entity_poly.type
_entity_poly.pdbx_seq_one_letter_code
_entity_poly.pdbx_strand_id
1 'polypeptide(L)'
;MALKKFIIAVAALVLLYIGWDWAYYRLGWYIDLHPSEEVTTFMEVQEEQIYQQTPDGKKEFEIRGVNMGSGIPGEWSTDFAIDKETYLRWFEQIQAMGANVLRIYTIQADEFYEAFYEYNRNRENRSISFTVYGSMTIFKTHIGMHTTRIF
;
A
#
# COMPACT_ATOMS: atom_id res chain seq x y z
N MET A 1 19.84 -41.01 -36.56
CA MET A 1 18.46 -40.93 -36.01
C MET A 1 18.38 -40.34 -34.60
N ALA A 2 19.32 -40.66 -33.68
CA ALA A 2 19.29 -40.15 -32.30
C ALA A 2 19.40 -38.61 -32.17
N LEU A 3 20.32 -37.97 -32.91
CA LEU A 3 20.55 -36.51 -32.83
C LEU A 3 19.33 -35.67 -33.24
N LYS A 4 18.58 -36.10 -34.27
CA LYS A 4 17.36 -35.40 -34.71
C LYS A 4 16.24 -35.46 -33.65
N LYS A 5 16.09 -36.61 -32.99
CA LYS A 5 15.12 -36.78 -31.88
C LYS A 5 15.48 -35.92 -30.67
N PHE A 6 16.78 -35.80 -30.38
CA PHE A 6 17.29 -34.94 -29.31
C PHE A 6 16.99 -33.46 -29.55
N ILE A 7 17.29 -32.96 -30.75
CA ILE A 7 17.03 -31.55 -31.11
C ILE A 7 15.53 -31.22 -31.01
N ILE A 8 14.66 -32.12 -31.48
CA ILE A 8 13.20 -31.93 -31.39
C ILE A 8 12.75 -31.88 -29.92
N ALA A 9 13.28 -32.76 -29.06
CA ALA A 9 12.95 -32.77 -27.64
C ALA A 9 13.36 -31.46 -26.95
N VAL A 10 14.57 -30.97 -27.21
CA VAL A 10 15.06 -29.70 -26.65
C VAL A 10 14.23 -28.52 -27.17
N ALA A 11 13.93 -28.47 -28.47
CA ALA A 11 13.09 -27.42 -29.04
C ALA A 11 11.67 -27.40 -28.43
N ALA A 12 11.08 -28.57 -28.18
CA ALA A 12 9.80 -28.68 -27.51
C ALA A 12 9.85 -28.17 -26.07
N LEU A 13 10.91 -28.47 -25.31
CA LEU A 13 11.09 -27.95 -23.95
C LEU A 13 11.25 -26.42 -23.94
N VAL A 14 11.99 -25.86 -24.90
CA VAL A 14 12.12 -24.39 -25.04
C VAL A 14 10.77 -23.74 -25.35
N LEU A 15 9.99 -24.32 -26.27
CA LEU A 15 8.65 -23.81 -26.59
C LEU A 15 7.69 -23.92 -25.41
N LEU A 16 7.75 -25.02 -24.64
CA LEU A 16 6.97 -25.18 -23.41
C LEU A 16 7.35 -24.14 -22.36
N TYR A 17 8.64 -23.86 -22.19
CA TYR A 17 9.11 -22.83 -21.26
C TYR A 17 8.65 -21.44 -21.69
N ILE A 18 8.76 -21.09 -22.97
CA ILE A 18 8.27 -19.80 -23.50
C ILE A 18 6.75 -19.69 -23.35
N GLY A 19 6.01 -20.77 -23.62
CA GLY A 19 4.56 -20.80 -23.45
C GLY A 19 4.14 -20.65 -21.98
N TRP A 20 4.86 -21.31 -21.07
CA TRP A 20 4.67 -21.17 -19.63
C TRP A 20 4.97 -19.75 -19.15
N ASP A 21 6.10 -19.18 -19.54
CA ASP A 21 6.50 -17.81 -19.18
C ASP A 21 5.46 -16.79 -19.67
N TRP A 22 5.00 -16.94 -20.93
CA TRP A 22 3.95 -16.09 -21.48
C TRP A 22 2.62 -16.27 -20.74
N ALA A 23 2.21 -17.50 -20.44
CA ALA A 23 0.98 -17.76 -19.68
C ALA A 23 1.05 -17.19 -18.26
N TYR A 24 2.19 -17.38 -17.58
CA TYR A 24 2.39 -16.92 -16.21
C TYR A 24 2.44 -15.39 -16.12
N TYR A 25 3.25 -14.72 -16.96
CA TYR A 25 3.48 -13.28 -16.84
C TYR A 25 2.51 -12.42 -17.66
N ARG A 26 1.82 -12.97 -18.68
CA ARG A 26 0.91 -12.17 -19.54
C ARG A 26 -0.56 -12.51 -19.41
N LEU A 27 -0.91 -13.79 -19.23
CA LEU A 27 -2.30 -14.19 -19.07
C LEU A 27 -2.78 -14.08 -17.62
N GLY A 28 -1.86 -14.06 -16.65
CA GLY A 28 -2.18 -13.88 -15.24
C GLY A 28 -3.14 -14.95 -14.74
N TRP A 29 -2.65 -16.17 -14.54
CA TRP A 29 -3.47 -17.24 -13.96
C TRP A 29 -3.72 -16.98 -12.48
N TYR A 30 -4.95 -16.56 -12.16
CA TYR A 30 -5.44 -16.45 -10.79
C TYR A 30 -6.40 -17.61 -10.51
N ILE A 31 -6.08 -18.40 -9.49
CA ILE A 31 -6.96 -19.45 -8.96
C ILE A 31 -7.39 -18.99 -7.58
N ASP A 32 -8.67 -18.67 -7.43
CA ASP A 32 -9.26 -18.36 -6.13
C ASP A 32 -9.40 -19.66 -5.32
N LEU A 33 -8.56 -19.82 -4.31
CA LEU A 33 -8.58 -20.97 -3.41
C LEU A 33 -9.63 -20.82 -2.29
N HIS A 34 -10.23 -19.64 -2.14
CA HIS A 34 -11.20 -19.32 -1.09
C HIS A 34 -12.43 -18.56 -1.64
N PRO A 35 -13.16 -19.14 -2.61
CA PRO A 35 -14.27 -18.44 -3.29
C PRO A 35 -15.47 -18.12 -2.38
N SER A 36 -15.53 -18.72 -1.19
CA SER A 36 -16.57 -18.48 -0.19
C SER A 36 -16.15 -17.50 0.92
N GLU A 37 -14.92 -16.99 0.89
CA GLU A 37 -14.46 -15.99 1.85
C GLU A 37 -14.89 -14.60 1.37
N GLU A 38 -15.71 -13.92 2.16
CA GLU A 38 -16.11 -12.55 1.83
C GLU A 38 -14.89 -11.62 1.88
N VAL A 39 -14.71 -10.84 0.81
CA VAL A 39 -13.63 -9.85 0.75
C VAL A 39 -13.92 -8.76 1.79
N THR A 40 -13.11 -8.72 2.84
CA THR A 40 -13.19 -7.66 3.84
C THR A 40 -12.39 -6.43 3.38
N THR A 41 -13.03 -5.26 3.40
CA THR A 41 -12.38 -3.98 3.14
C THR A 41 -12.72 -2.98 4.24
N PHE A 42 -11.77 -2.12 4.57
CA PHE A 42 -11.96 -1.05 5.56
C PHE A 42 -12.38 0.28 4.92
N MET A 43 -12.22 0.41 3.60
CA MET A 43 -12.67 1.55 2.81
C MET A 43 -13.55 1.06 1.66
N GLU A 44 -14.59 1.81 1.34
CA GLU A 44 -15.51 1.48 0.26
C GLU A 44 -15.85 2.76 -0.51
N VAL A 45 -15.89 2.67 -1.84
CA VAL A 45 -16.40 3.75 -2.69
C VAL A 45 -17.78 3.34 -3.16
N GLN A 46 -18.78 4.18 -2.92
CA GLN A 46 -20.10 4.05 -3.52
C GLN A 46 -20.44 5.36 -4.22
N GLU A 47 -20.71 5.25 -5.53
CA GLU A 47 -20.96 6.41 -6.40
C GLU A 47 -19.78 7.38 -6.36
N GLU A 48 -19.99 8.59 -5.84
CA GLU A 48 -18.98 9.64 -5.72
C GLU A 48 -18.44 9.79 -4.29
N GLN A 49 -18.86 8.93 -3.36
CA GLN A 49 -18.51 9.05 -1.94
C GLN A 49 -17.61 7.92 -1.46
N ILE A 50 -16.70 8.29 -0.57
CA ILE A 50 -15.77 7.39 0.10
C ILE A 50 -16.31 7.13 1.51
N TYR A 51 -16.27 5.87 1.93
CA TYR A 51 -16.75 5.45 3.22
C TYR A 51 -15.72 4.59 3.94
N GLN A 52 -15.69 4.69 5.26
CA GLN A 52 -14.90 3.86 6.15
C GLN A 52 -15.81 2.88 6.89
N GLN A 53 -15.41 1.61 6.95
CA GLN A 53 -16.07 0.62 7.80
C GLN A 53 -15.63 0.84 9.25
N THR A 54 -16.59 1.11 10.13
CA THR A 54 -16.38 1.28 11.57
C THR A 54 -17.17 0.24 12.36
N PRO A 55 -16.87 -0.01 13.65
CA PRO A 55 -17.66 -0.93 14.47
C PRO A 55 -19.15 -0.57 14.53
N ASP A 56 -19.48 0.72 14.37
CA ASP A 56 -20.86 1.25 14.38
C ASP A 56 -21.51 1.23 12.97
N GLY A 57 -20.82 0.65 11.99
CA GLY A 57 -21.26 0.57 10.60
C GLY A 57 -20.48 1.47 9.64
N LYS A 58 -21.04 1.65 8.45
CA LYS A 58 -20.45 2.43 7.36
C LYS A 58 -20.59 3.92 7.62
N LYS A 59 -19.47 4.66 7.61
CA LYS A 59 -19.44 6.11 7.81
C LYS A 59 -18.78 6.81 6.64
N GLU A 60 -19.39 7.88 6.14
CA GLU A 60 -18.78 8.73 5.11
C GLU A 60 -17.43 9.27 5.59
N PHE A 61 -16.43 9.21 4.70
CA PHE A 61 -15.04 9.55 4.99
C PHE A 61 -14.54 10.61 4.02
N GLU A 62 -14.52 11.85 4.48
CA GLU A 62 -13.92 12.95 3.75
C GLU A 62 -12.38 12.91 3.89
N ILE A 63 -11.68 12.89 2.74
CA ILE A 63 -10.21 12.94 2.70
C ILE A 63 -9.75 14.39 2.85
N ARG A 64 -9.14 14.71 3.99
CA ARG A 64 -8.44 15.98 4.24
C ARG A 64 -6.94 15.68 4.32
N GLY A 65 -6.31 15.67 3.15
CA GLY A 65 -4.94 15.20 2.95
C GLY A 65 -3.87 16.30 3.02
N VAL A 66 -2.69 15.95 3.54
CA VAL A 66 -1.46 16.73 3.38
C VAL A 66 -0.43 15.90 2.61
N ASN A 67 0.21 16.54 1.63
CA ASN A 67 1.34 15.95 0.90
C ASN A 67 2.62 16.08 1.73
N MET A 68 3.37 14.98 1.87
CA MET A 68 4.63 14.95 2.62
C MET A 68 5.73 14.26 1.81
N GLY A 69 6.85 14.96 1.64
CA GLY A 69 8.09 14.42 1.07
C GLY A 69 9.12 14.10 2.14
N SER A 70 10.29 13.63 1.71
CA SER A 70 11.46 13.33 2.55
C SER A 70 12.45 14.51 2.70
N GLY A 71 12.10 15.70 2.21
CA GLY A 71 13.01 16.84 2.17
C GLY A 71 12.95 17.69 3.43
N ILE A 72 14.12 18.05 3.95
CA ILE A 72 14.31 19.09 4.96
C ILE A 72 15.29 20.15 4.43
N PRO A 73 15.12 21.45 4.75
CA PRO A 73 16.03 22.47 4.26
C PRO A 73 17.48 22.19 4.64
N GLY A 74 18.39 22.29 3.66
CA GLY A 74 19.82 22.03 3.85
C GLY A 74 20.27 20.62 3.46
N GLU A 75 19.34 19.71 3.16
CA GLU A 75 19.64 18.30 2.84
C GLU A 75 18.97 17.88 1.52
N TRP A 76 19.50 16.84 0.87
CA TRP A 76 18.84 16.26 -0.30
C TRP A 76 17.69 15.35 0.13
N SER A 77 16.60 15.33 -0.64
CA SER A 77 15.46 14.45 -0.35
C SER A 77 15.80 12.96 -0.42
N THR A 78 16.91 12.59 -1.07
CA THR A 78 17.43 11.22 -1.13
C THR A 78 18.21 10.80 0.10
N ASP A 79 18.62 11.75 0.94
CA ASP A 79 19.45 11.49 2.10
C ASP A 79 18.61 11.12 3.33
N PHE A 80 17.28 11.28 3.23
CA PHE A 80 16.32 10.91 4.28
C PHE A 80 16.68 11.49 5.66
N ALA A 81 17.23 12.70 5.70
CA ALA A 81 17.81 13.32 6.89
C ALA A 81 16.79 13.74 7.98
N ILE A 82 15.50 13.42 7.82
CA ILE A 82 14.47 13.78 8.80
C ILE A 82 14.42 12.71 9.89
N ASP A 83 14.67 13.12 11.13
CA ASP A 83 14.57 12.24 12.30
C ASP A 83 13.12 11.94 12.72
N LYS A 84 12.98 10.90 13.55
CA LYS A 84 11.70 10.41 14.07
C LYS A 84 10.96 11.49 14.87
N GLU A 85 11.67 12.26 15.70
CA GLU A 85 11.13 13.32 16.53
C GLU A 85 10.52 14.45 15.69
N THR A 86 11.14 14.76 14.55
CA THR A 86 10.63 15.73 13.58
C THR A 86 9.36 15.22 12.92
N TYR A 87 9.31 13.95 12.51
CA TYR A 87 8.07 13.37 11.99
C TYR A 87 6.94 13.40 13.01
N LEU A 88 7.19 13.01 14.27
CA LEU A 88 6.18 13.07 15.34
C LEU A 88 5.64 14.49 15.52
N ARG A 89 6.53 15.49 15.58
CA ARG A 89 6.14 16.91 15.68
C ARG A 89 5.31 17.37 14.48
N TRP A 90 5.69 16.97 13.26
CA TRP A 90 4.92 17.31 12.06
C TRP A 90 3.55 16.64 12.03
N PHE A 91 3.44 15.38 12.45
CA PHE A 91 2.16 14.69 12.55
C PHE A 91 1.21 15.41 13.51
N GLU A 92 1.69 15.91 14.65
CA GLU A 92 0.91 16.77 15.56
C GLU A 92 0.42 18.04 14.88
N GLN A 93 1.30 18.75 14.18
CA GLN A 93 0.94 20.00 13.50
C GLN A 93 -0.08 19.76 12.37
N ILE A 94 0.13 18.74 11.55
CA ILE A 94 -0.76 18.39 10.43
C ILE A 94 -2.14 18.00 10.97
N GLN A 95 -2.19 17.24 12.06
CA GLN A 95 -3.46 16.86 12.65
C GLN A 95 -4.15 18.05 13.32
N ALA A 96 -3.41 18.95 13.97
CA ALA A 96 -3.93 20.18 14.55
C ALA A 96 -4.59 21.09 13.48
N MET A 97 -4.18 20.98 12.22
CA MET A 97 -4.83 21.63 11.09
C MET A 97 -6.13 20.93 10.61
N GLY A 98 -6.49 19.78 11.18
CA GLY A 98 -7.69 19.01 10.83
C GLY A 98 -7.51 17.98 9.72
N ALA A 99 -6.26 17.74 9.28
CA ALA A 99 -5.97 16.71 8.29
C ALA A 99 -6.05 15.30 8.89
N ASN A 100 -6.50 14.34 8.09
CA ASN A 100 -6.68 12.92 8.47
C ASN A 100 -5.95 11.94 7.54
N VAL A 101 -5.34 12.42 6.45
CA VAL A 101 -4.62 11.61 5.47
C VAL A 101 -3.26 12.24 5.17
N LEU A 102 -2.23 11.40 5.03
CA LEU A 102 -0.92 11.80 4.53
C LEU A 102 -0.68 11.15 3.18
N ARG A 103 -0.34 11.96 2.18
CA ARG A 103 0.08 11.44 0.88
C ARG A 103 1.60 11.47 0.80
N ILE A 104 2.22 10.31 0.59
CA ILE A 104 3.66 10.17 0.39
C ILE A 104 3.96 9.80 -1.07
N TYR A 105 4.99 10.41 -1.63
CA TYR A 105 5.32 10.28 -3.05
C TYR A 105 6.19 9.07 -3.35
N THR A 106 7.03 8.70 -2.40
CA THR A 106 7.99 7.60 -2.49
C THR A 106 7.98 6.81 -1.18
N ILE A 107 8.63 5.66 -1.19
CA ILE A 107 8.96 4.95 0.05
C ILE A 107 9.85 5.88 0.89
N GLN A 108 9.58 5.92 2.19
CA GLN A 108 10.27 6.78 3.17
C GLN A 108 11.32 6.00 3.97
N ALA A 109 12.07 6.70 4.80
CA ALA A 109 13.01 6.12 5.76
C ALA A 109 12.30 5.31 6.86
N ASP A 110 13.05 4.49 7.59
CA ASP A 110 12.56 3.75 8.75
C ASP A 110 12.02 4.69 9.85
N GLU A 111 12.67 5.84 10.08
CA GLU A 111 12.23 6.83 11.07
C GLU A 111 10.80 7.32 10.80
N PHE A 112 10.42 7.46 9.53
CA PHE A 112 9.05 7.82 9.16
C PHE A 112 8.05 6.76 9.59
N TYR A 113 8.32 5.49 9.28
CA TYR A 113 7.39 4.39 9.56
C TYR A 113 7.31 4.11 11.06
N GLU A 114 8.41 4.24 11.80
CA GLU A 114 8.42 4.14 13.24
C GLU A 114 7.62 5.27 13.90
N ALA A 115 7.87 6.53 13.51
CA ALA A 115 7.10 7.67 13.98
C ALA A 115 5.61 7.49 13.65
N PHE A 116 5.30 7.06 12.43
CA PHE A 116 3.93 6.87 11.96
C PHE A 116 3.21 5.77 12.75
N TYR A 117 3.89 4.65 13.02
CA TYR A 117 3.35 3.57 13.85
C TYR A 117 3.11 4.04 15.28
N GLU A 118 4.10 4.68 15.90
CA GLU A 118 4.01 5.17 17.27
C GLU A 118 2.88 6.20 17.44
N TYR A 119 2.81 7.17 16.51
CA TYR A 119 1.80 8.22 16.52
C TYR A 119 0.37 7.66 16.44
N ASN A 120 0.15 6.63 15.62
CA ASN A 120 -1.16 6.01 15.45
C ASN A 120 -1.50 5.00 16.55
N ARG A 121 -0.51 4.28 17.11
CA ARG A 121 -0.75 3.25 18.13
C ARG A 121 -1.26 3.82 19.45
N ASN A 122 -0.80 5.01 19.81
CA ASN A 122 -1.10 5.63 21.10
C ASN A 122 -2.46 6.34 21.16
N ARG A 123 -3.35 6.17 20.17
CA ARG A 123 -4.64 6.87 20.10
C ARG A 123 -5.83 5.94 19.96
N GLU A 124 -6.72 5.96 20.96
CA GLU A 124 -7.98 5.20 20.97
C GLU A 124 -9.04 5.80 20.02
N ASN A 125 -8.97 7.10 19.71
CA ASN A 125 -9.90 7.75 18.79
C ASN A 125 -9.45 7.57 17.32
N ARG A 126 -9.80 6.41 16.75
CA ARG A 126 -9.47 5.96 15.38
C ARG A 126 -10.07 6.80 14.24
N SER A 127 -10.87 7.82 14.55
CA SER A 127 -11.51 8.67 13.54
C SER A 127 -10.52 9.57 12.79
N ILE A 128 -9.30 9.74 13.33
CA ILE A 128 -8.21 10.51 12.71
C ILE A 128 -6.90 9.73 12.85
N SER A 129 -6.88 8.48 12.38
CA SER A 129 -5.62 7.78 12.10
C SER A 129 -5.09 8.29 10.76
N PHE A 130 -3.86 8.77 10.73
CA PHE A 130 -3.24 9.12 9.45
C PHE A 130 -3.22 7.87 8.60
N THR A 131 -3.75 8.02 7.39
CA THR A 131 -3.72 6.98 6.39
C THR A 131 -2.70 7.39 5.36
N VAL A 132 -1.71 6.53 5.11
CA VAL A 132 -0.68 6.80 4.10
C VAL A 132 -1.24 6.44 2.73
N TYR A 133 -1.32 7.43 1.84
CA TYR A 133 -1.58 7.25 0.42
C TYR A 133 -0.26 7.33 -0.34
N GLY A 134 0.33 6.18 -0.67
CA GLY A 134 1.41 6.08 -1.66
C GLY A 134 0.84 5.84 -3.06
N SER A 135 1.68 5.84 -4.10
CA SER A 135 1.29 5.50 -5.49
C SER A 135 0.64 4.11 -5.69
N MET A 136 0.32 3.35 -4.64
CA MET A 136 -0.41 2.08 -4.77
C MET A 136 -1.07 1.52 -3.48
N THR A 137 -0.95 2.16 -2.30
CA THR A 137 -1.37 1.48 -1.05
C THR A 137 -1.86 2.45 0.03
N ILE A 138 -2.99 2.10 0.63
CA ILE A 138 -3.56 2.69 1.84
C ILE A 138 -3.10 1.87 3.06
N PHE A 139 -2.24 2.41 3.93
CA PHE A 139 -1.79 1.71 5.15
C PHE A 139 -2.57 2.15 6.38
N LYS A 140 -3.11 1.18 7.13
CA LYS A 140 -3.61 1.35 8.51
C LYS A 140 -2.82 0.45 9.47
N THR A 141 -2.25 1.02 10.53
CA THR A 141 -1.36 0.35 11.49
C THR A 141 -2.11 -0.35 12.63
N HIS A 142 -3.07 -1.23 12.30
CA HIS A 142 -3.59 -2.24 13.24
C HIS A 142 -4.09 -3.47 12.48
N ILE A 143 -3.36 -4.59 12.62
CA ILE A 143 -3.75 -5.98 12.33
C ILE A 143 -3.93 -6.28 10.83
N GLY A 144 -2.97 -7.04 10.28
CA GLY A 144 -3.03 -7.62 8.93
C GLY A 144 -2.52 -6.67 7.84
N MET A 145 -1.32 -6.93 7.31
CA MET A 145 -0.86 -6.36 6.04
C MET A 145 -1.75 -6.87 4.89
N HIS A 146 -2.94 -6.29 4.72
CA HIS A 146 -3.72 -6.46 3.50
C HIS A 146 -3.50 -5.24 2.61
N THR A 147 -2.56 -5.39 1.68
CA THR A 147 -2.34 -4.45 0.58
C THR A 147 -3.52 -4.56 -0.37
N THR A 148 -4.57 -3.76 -0.17
CA THR A 148 -5.61 -3.62 -1.18
C THR A 148 -5.13 -2.59 -2.21
N ARG A 149 -4.76 -3.07 -3.40
CA ARG A 149 -4.60 -2.22 -4.58
C ARG A 149 -5.98 -1.71 -4.97
N ILE A 150 -6.21 -0.41 -4.84
CA ILE A 150 -7.38 0.25 -5.40
C ILE A 150 -6.93 0.78 -6.77
N PHE A 151 -7.59 0.33 -7.83
CA PHE A 151 -7.30 0.71 -9.22
C PHE A 151 -7.76 2.14 -9.51
#